data_AF-A0A5C8RSL5-F1
#
_entry.id   AF-A0A5C8RSL5-F1
#
_cell.length_a   1.000
_cell.length_b   1.000
_cell.length_c   1.000
_cell.angle_alpha   90.00
_cell.angle_beta   90.00
_cell.angle_gamma   90.00
#
_symmetry.space_group_name_H-M   'P 1'
#
loop_
_entity.id
_entity.type
_entity.pdbx_description
1 polymer ?
#
loop_
_entity_poly.entity_id
_entity_poly.type
_entity_poly.pdbx_seq_one_letter_code
_entity_poly.pdbx_strand_id
1 'polypeptide(L)'
;GVLRGHEGSPLVVGNMMYVHTPFPNIVYALDLDHEAKIVWKYEPKQDPSVIPVMCCDTVNRGLAYSDNAIILHQADTTVVSLDAKSGKVNWSVVNGDPKKGETNTATVLPVKDKIIVGISGGEFGVQCHVTAYDAKTGKKVWRGYSIGPDDQMLVDPEKTTHLGKPV
;
A
#
# COMPACT_ATOMS: atom_id res chain seq x y z
N GLY A 1 -5.60 19.03 -2.43
CA GLY A 1 -4.22 18.56 -2.17
C GLY A 1 -3.73 19.13 -0.85
N VAL A 2 -2.51 18.77 -0.46
CA VAL A 2 -1.83 19.27 0.76
C VAL A 2 -0.47 19.91 0.40
N LEU A 3 0.14 20.68 1.29
CA LEU A 3 1.44 21.33 1.03
C LEU A 3 2.61 20.44 1.48
N ARG A 4 2.78 19.27 0.85
CA ARG A 4 3.81 18.24 1.14
C ARG A 4 4.30 17.58 -0.16
N GLY A 5 5.35 16.76 -0.10
CA GLY A 5 5.91 16.09 -1.28
C GLY A 5 4.89 15.16 -1.98
N HIS A 6 4.51 15.46 -3.21
CA HIS A 6 3.62 14.62 -4.03
C HIS A 6 4.46 13.68 -4.89
N GLU A 7 4.73 12.47 -4.38
CA GLU A 7 5.35 11.39 -5.15
C GLU A 7 4.31 10.59 -5.96
N GLY A 8 4.79 9.58 -6.69
CA GLY A 8 3.94 8.71 -7.50
C GLY A 8 3.38 9.40 -8.74
N SER A 9 2.30 8.82 -9.27
CA SER A 9 1.56 9.36 -10.42
C SER A 9 0.08 8.97 -10.31
N PRO A 10 -0.83 9.69 -11.00
CA PRO A 10 -2.22 9.26 -11.10
C PRO A 10 -2.35 7.97 -11.92
N LEU A 11 -3.39 7.19 -11.63
CA LEU A 11 -3.80 6.07 -12.48
C LEU A 11 -4.94 6.51 -13.39
N VAL A 12 -5.01 5.97 -14.62
CA VAL A 12 -6.17 6.13 -15.50
C VAL A 12 -6.66 4.75 -15.91
N VAL A 13 -7.94 4.47 -15.64
CA VAL A 13 -8.60 3.21 -16.03
C VAL A 13 -9.91 3.54 -16.73
N GLY A 14 -9.96 3.26 -18.03
CA GLY A 14 -11.05 3.76 -18.87
C GLY A 14 -11.09 5.29 -18.86
N ASN A 15 -12.24 5.86 -18.52
CA ASN A 15 -12.45 7.31 -18.41
C ASN A 15 -12.25 7.87 -16.98
N MET A 16 -11.86 7.03 -16.00
CA MET A 16 -11.64 7.48 -14.62
C MET A 16 -10.16 7.69 -14.33
N MET A 17 -9.80 8.88 -13.85
CA MET A 17 -8.48 9.17 -13.29
C MET A 17 -8.51 9.11 -11.76
N TYR A 18 -7.58 8.38 -11.16
CA TYR A 18 -7.42 8.25 -9.71
C TYR A 18 -6.17 8.99 -9.25
N VAL A 19 -6.36 9.97 -8.38
CA VAL A 19 -5.29 10.79 -7.82
C VAL A 19 -5.16 10.49 -6.33
N HIS A 20 -3.96 10.17 -5.88
CA HIS A 20 -3.62 10.00 -4.48
C HIS A 20 -2.86 11.22 -3.95
N THR A 21 -2.86 11.39 -2.63
CA THR A 21 -2.10 12.46 -1.96
C THR A 21 -1.12 11.90 -0.93
N PRO A 22 -0.19 12.74 -0.44
CA PRO A 22 0.49 12.54 0.83
C PRO A 22 -0.49 12.42 2.00
N PHE A 23 0.00 12.18 3.22
CA PHE A 23 -0.83 12.12 4.43
C PHE A 23 -1.92 13.23 4.47
N PRO A 24 -3.20 12.90 4.74
CA PRO A 24 -3.71 11.62 5.24
C PRO A 24 -4.07 10.62 4.13
N ASN A 25 -3.41 10.65 2.96
CA ASN A 25 -3.60 9.70 1.86
C ASN A 25 -5.02 9.72 1.27
N ILE A 26 -5.48 10.92 0.91
CA ILE A 26 -6.75 11.12 0.22
C ILE A 26 -6.67 10.50 -1.18
N VAL A 27 -7.76 9.88 -1.63
CA VAL A 27 -7.93 9.42 -3.00
C VAL A 27 -9.11 10.14 -3.64
N TYR A 28 -8.88 10.70 -4.82
CA TYR A 28 -9.91 11.29 -5.66
C TYR A 28 -10.09 10.45 -6.91
N ALA A 29 -11.33 10.27 -7.36
CA ALA A 29 -11.65 9.75 -8.68
C ALA A 29 -12.28 10.86 -9.52
N LEU A 30 -11.70 11.12 -10.69
CA LEU A 30 -12.05 12.20 -11.60
C LEU A 30 -12.57 11.62 -12.91
N ASP A 31 -13.74 12.09 -13.35
CA ASP A 31 -14.33 11.69 -14.62
C ASP A 31 -13.74 12.52 -15.76
N LEU A 32 -12.93 11.87 -16.60
CA LEU A 32 -12.24 12.52 -17.72
C LEU A 32 -13.18 12.92 -18.86
N ASP A 33 -14.37 12.31 -18.95
CA ASP A 33 -15.36 12.69 -19.97
C ASP A 33 -16.14 13.96 -19.57
N HIS A 34 -16.05 14.35 -18.28
CA HIS A 34 -16.81 15.46 -17.71
C HIS A 34 -15.89 16.44 -16.96
N GLU A 35 -14.92 17.03 -17.67
CA GLU A 35 -14.03 18.10 -17.18
C GLU A 35 -13.27 17.72 -15.89
N ALA A 36 -12.91 16.44 -15.73
CA ALA A 36 -12.25 15.91 -14.54
C ALA A 36 -13.04 16.17 -13.23
N LYS A 37 -14.38 16.18 -13.30
CA LYS A 37 -15.24 16.30 -12.11
C LYS A 37 -14.95 15.17 -11.12
N ILE A 38 -14.87 15.50 -9.84
CA ILE A 38 -14.75 14.52 -8.76
C ILE A 38 -16.02 13.67 -8.69
N VAL A 39 -15.90 12.38 -9.00
CA VAL A 39 -16.98 11.38 -8.88
C VAL A 39 -17.11 10.90 -7.44
N TRP A 40 -15.98 10.58 -6.81
CA TRP A 40 -15.91 10.23 -5.40
C TRP A 40 -14.59 10.66 -4.78
N LYS A 41 -14.59 10.79 -3.45
CA LYS A 41 -13.43 11.08 -2.63
C LYS A 41 -13.40 10.10 -1.45
N TYR A 42 -12.26 9.44 -1.24
CA TYR A 42 -11.97 8.69 -0.03
C TYR A 42 -10.96 9.46 0.81
N GLU A 43 -11.33 9.78 2.04
CA GLU A 43 -10.51 10.54 2.98
C GLU A 43 -10.45 9.76 4.30
N PRO A 44 -9.38 8.95 4.52
CA PRO A 44 -9.30 8.13 5.72
C PRO A 44 -8.96 9.00 6.93
N LYS A 45 -9.39 8.53 8.10
CA LYS A 45 -9.01 9.11 9.38
C LYS A 45 -7.81 8.35 9.91
N GLN A 46 -6.66 9.02 9.97
CA GLN A 46 -5.42 8.48 10.52
C GLN A 46 -5.01 9.30 11.75
N ASP A 47 -4.37 8.64 12.72
CA ASP A 47 -3.82 9.31 13.89
C ASP A 47 -2.58 10.15 13.48
N PRO A 48 -2.53 11.46 13.77
CA PRO A 48 -1.37 12.30 13.42
C PRO A 48 -0.04 11.83 14.03
N SER A 49 -0.07 10.98 15.06
CA SER A 49 1.13 10.34 15.64
C SER A 49 1.88 9.43 14.66
N VAL A 50 1.32 9.10 13.49
CA VAL A 50 2.08 8.46 12.41
C VAL A 50 3.12 9.39 11.78
N ILE A 51 2.88 10.71 11.74
CA ILE A 51 3.75 11.67 11.04
C ILE A 51 5.18 11.68 11.62
N PRO A 52 5.39 11.77 12.96
CA PRO A 52 6.73 11.78 13.54
C PRO A 52 7.56 10.50 13.32
N VAL A 53 6.91 9.38 12.97
CA VAL A 53 7.57 8.10 12.69
C VAL A 53 7.73 7.82 11.19
N MET A 54 7.44 8.80 10.33
CA MET A 54 7.81 8.79 8.91
C MET A 54 9.17 9.45 8.74
N CYS A 55 10.18 8.71 8.27
CA CYS A 55 11.57 9.19 8.22
C CYS A 55 11.79 10.42 7.33
N CYS A 56 11.00 10.54 6.25
CA CYS A 56 11.46 11.18 5.03
C CYS A 56 10.33 11.94 4.31
N ASP A 57 9.53 12.72 5.05
CA ASP A 57 8.28 13.39 4.63
C ASP A 57 7.05 12.46 4.54
N THR A 58 5.86 13.05 4.40
CA THR A 58 4.57 12.35 4.45
C THR A 58 4.11 11.76 3.11
N VAL A 59 5.08 11.43 2.25
CA VAL A 59 4.88 10.99 0.87
C VAL A 59 4.11 9.67 0.78
N ASN A 60 3.44 9.48 -0.34
CA ASN A 60 2.85 8.20 -0.74
C ASN A 60 3.13 8.00 -2.23
N ARG A 61 3.51 6.79 -2.63
CA ARG A 61 3.98 6.50 -4.00
C ARG A 61 2.91 5.97 -4.94
N GLY A 62 1.66 5.89 -4.48
CA GLY A 62 0.53 5.70 -5.36
C GLY A 62 -0.35 4.51 -5.03
N LEU A 63 -1.18 4.24 -6.03
CA LEU A 63 -2.26 3.28 -5.99
C LEU A 63 -1.92 2.10 -6.90
N ALA A 64 -2.71 1.04 -6.81
CA ALA A 64 -2.81 0.03 -7.86
C ALA A 64 -4.28 -0.23 -8.20
N TYR A 65 -4.54 -0.64 -9.44
CA TYR A 65 -5.85 -1.13 -9.86
C TYR A 65 -5.81 -2.65 -10.05
N SER A 66 -6.81 -3.35 -9.51
CA SER A 66 -6.98 -4.80 -9.68
C SER A 66 -8.43 -5.20 -9.47
N ASP A 67 -9.00 -6.00 -10.39
CA ASP A 67 -10.37 -6.56 -10.29
C ASP A 67 -11.44 -5.54 -9.84
N ASN A 68 -11.54 -4.41 -10.57
CA ASN A 68 -12.45 -3.30 -10.25
C ASN A 68 -12.24 -2.63 -8.88
N ALA A 69 -11.08 -2.83 -8.26
CA ALA A 69 -10.71 -2.15 -7.04
C ALA A 69 -9.49 -1.25 -7.24
N ILE A 70 -9.51 -0.13 -6.52
CA ILE A 70 -8.36 0.74 -6.26
C ILE A 70 -7.78 0.34 -4.91
N ILE A 71 -6.50 0.02 -4.88
CA ILE A 71 -5.81 -0.39 -3.66
C ILE A 71 -4.92 0.75 -3.18
N LEU A 72 -5.13 1.17 -1.95
CA LEU A 72 -4.38 2.20 -1.25
C LEU A 72 -3.62 1.55 -0.08
N HIS A 73 -2.35 1.93 0.10
CA HIS A 73 -1.60 1.59 1.30
C HIS A 73 -1.23 2.88 2.04
N GLN A 74 -1.91 3.11 3.16
CA GLN A 74 -1.86 4.34 3.94
C GLN A 74 -0.57 4.47 4.75
N ALA A 75 -0.27 5.68 5.23
CA ALA A 75 0.91 5.97 6.03
C ALA A 75 0.95 5.15 7.34
N ASP A 76 -0.21 4.94 7.96
CA ASP A 76 -0.39 4.14 9.17
C ASP A 76 -0.36 2.62 8.96
N THR A 77 0.11 2.17 7.80
CA THR A 77 0.20 0.76 7.37
C THR A 77 -1.14 0.08 7.04
N THR A 78 -2.24 0.84 7.00
CA THR A 78 -3.54 0.30 6.60
C THR A 78 -3.59 0.10 5.08
N VAL A 79 -3.81 -1.14 4.65
CA VAL A 79 -4.09 -1.49 3.25
C VAL A 79 -5.61 -1.51 3.05
N VAL A 80 -6.11 -0.75 2.09
CA VAL A 80 -7.54 -0.61 1.80
C VAL A 80 -7.82 -0.93 0.35
N SER A 81 -8.83 -1.77 0.10
CA SER A 81 -9.45 -1.92 -1.21
C SER A 81 -10.70 -1.05 -1.29
N LEU A 82 -10.77 -0.19 -2.30
CA LEU A 82 -11.90 0.66 -2.62
C LEU A 82 -12.52 0.16 -3.93
N ASP A 83 -13.85 0.06 -4.00
CA ASP A 83 -14.55 -0.13 -5.27
C ASP A 83 -14.21 1.04 -6.21
N ALA A 84 -13.72 0.73 -7.40
CA ALA A 84 -13.16 1.73 -8.31
C ALA A 84 -14.20 2.74 -8.82
N LYS A 85 -15.48 2.38 -8.83
CA LYS A 85 -16.57 3.23 -9.33
C LYS A 85 -17.18 4.12 -8.26
N SER A 86 -17.28 3.63 -7.03
CA SER A 86 -17.99 4.30 -5.93
C SER A 86 -17.10 4.80 -4.80
N GLY A 87 -15.85 4.33 -4.71
CA GLY A 87 -14.95 4.63 -3.60
C GLY A 87 -15.32 3.97 -2.27
N LYS A 88 -16.30 3.04 -2.27
CA LYS A 88 -16.69 2.30 -1.07
C LYS A 88 -15.61 1.32 -0.67
N VAL A 89 -15.37 1.17 0.63
CA VAL A 89 -14.41 0.20 1.16
C VAL A 89 -14.95 -1.22 0.96
N ASN A 90 -14.21 -2.04 0.21
CA ASN A 90 -14.44 -3.48 0.10
C ASN A 90 -13.90 -4.20 1.34
N TRP A 91 -12.65 -3.90 1.70
CA TRP A 91 -11.99 -4.40 2.90
C TRP A 91 -10.85 -3.45 3.31
N SER A 92 -10.45 -3.55 4.58
CA SER A 92 -9.35 -2.80 5.17
C SER A 92 -8.61 -3.68 6.17
N VAL A 93 -7.28 -3.72 6.09
CA VAL A 93 -6.43 -4.50 7.00
C VAL A 93 -5.18 -3.71 7.39
N VAL A 94 -4.75 -3.88 8.63
CA VAL A 94 -3.54 -3.24 9.17
C VAL A 94 -2.34 -4.16 8.94
N ASN A 95 -1.29 -3.67 8.30
CA ASN A 95 -0.09 -4.46 7.97
C ASN A 95 1.00 -4.38 9.05
N GLY A 96 1.08 -3.27 9.78
CA GLY A 96 2.07 -3.04 10.84
C GLY A 96 1.53 -2.20 12.00
N ASP A 97 2.43 -1.72 12.85
CA ASP A 97 2.12 -0.91 14.02
C ASP A 97 2.98 0.37 14.05
N PRO A 98 2.41 1.55 13.73
CA PRO A 98 3.12 2.84 13.80
C PRO A 98 3.74 3.14 15.16
N LYS A 99 3.23 2.56 16.26
CA LYS A 99 3.82 2.73 17.60
C LYS A 99 5.21 2.10 17.71
N LYS A 100 5.56 1.19 16.79
CA LYS A 100 6.87 0.55 16.67
C LYS A 100 7.75 1.17 15.58
N GLY A 101 7.35 2.31 15.02
CA GLY A 101 8.05 2.95 13.90
C GLY A 101 7.73 2.32 12.54
N GLU A 102 6.71 1.46 12.46
CA GLU A 102 6.29 0.83 11.21
C GLU A 102 5.34 1.76 10.45
N THR A 103 5.75 2.22 9.27
CA THR A 103 4.94 3.08 8.40
C THR A 103 4.90 2.53 6.99
N ASN A 104 4.14 3.16 6.09
CA ASN A 104 4.25 2.87 4.66
C ASN A 104 4.27 4.15 3.82
N THR A 105 5.17 4.16 2.84
CA THR A 105 5.23 5.20 1.80
C THR A 105 5.16 4.61 0.39
N ALA A 106 5.33 3.29 0.22
CA ALA A 106 5.32 2.62 -1.08
C ALA A 106 3.88 2.33 -1.57
N THR A 107 3.76 2.10 -2.89
CA THR A 107 2.55 1.51 -3.48
C THR A 107 2.50 -0.01 -3.21
N VAL A 108 1.44 -0.66 -3.70
CA VAL A 108 1.25 -2.11 -3.66
C VAL A 108 1.51 -2.74 -5.03
N LEU A 109 1.65 -4.07 -5.06
CA LEU A 109 1.78 -4.85 -6.30
C LEU A 109 0.72 -5.95 -6.35
N PRO A 110 -0.35 -5.79 -7.16
CA PRO A 110 -1.28 -6.88 -7.45
C PRO A 110 -0.62 -7.96 -8.33
N VAL A 111 -0.72 -9.22 -7.91
CA VAL A 111 -0.24 -10.39 -8.67
C VAL A 111 -1.26 -11.51 -8.54
N LYS A 112 -1.89 -11.90 -9.66
CA LYS A 112 -2.96 -12.92 -9.68
C LYS A 112 -4.09 -12.53 -8.70
N ASP A 113 -4.32 -13.38 -7.71
CA ASP A 113 -5.33 -13.28 -6.66
C ASP A 113 -4.80 -12.57 -5.39
N LYS A 114 -3.62 -11.94 -5.44
CA LYS A 114 -2.93 -11.40 -4.26
C LYS A 114 -2.55 -9.94 -4.44
N ILE A 115 -2.53 -9.20 -3.34
CA ILE A 115 -1.95 -7.87 -3.19
C ILE A 115 -0.68 -8.00 -2.35
N ILE A 116 0.47 -7.69 -2.94
CA ILE A 116 1.77 -7.71 -2.27
C ILE A 116 2.10 -6.29 -1.79
N VAL A 117 2.45 -6.15 -0.51
CA VAL A 117 2.79 -4.87 0.12
C VAL A 117 4.09 -4.96 0.92
N GLY A 118 4.84 -3.86 0.95
CA GLY A 118 6.03 -3.72 1.80
C GLY A 118 5.72 -3.14 3.18
N ILE A 119 6.76 -2.68 3.87
CA ILE A 119 6.71 -1.89 5.10
C ILE A 119 7.95 -0.98 5.16
N SER A 120 7.83 0.18 5.79
CA SER A 120 8.93 1.14 6.04
C SER A 120 9.24 1.21 7.55
N GLY A 121 10.45 1.65 7.89
CA GLY A 121 10.91 1.76 9.29
C GLY A 121 12.39 1.44 9.51
N GLY A 122 13.23 1.51 8.46
CA GLY A 122 14.66 1.22 8.56
C GLY A 122 15.38 2.12 9.56
N GLU A 123 15.05 3.42 9.56
CA GLU A 123 15.58 4.43 10.49
C GLU A 123 15.04 4.27 11.92
N PHE A 124 14.09 3.36 12.14
CA PHE A 124 13.45 3.10 13.43
C PHE A 124 13.71 1.68 13.96
N GLY A 125 14.63 0.93 13.34
CA GLY A 125 15.01 -0.40 13.80
C GLY A 125 13.94 -1.48 13.57
N VAL A 126 13.06 -1.28 12.59
CA VAL A 126 12.00 -2.24 12.25
C VAL A 126 12.58 -3.46 11.53
N GLN A 127 12.19 -4.67 11.97
CA GLN A 127 12.42 -5.90 11.22
C GLN A 127 11.43 -5.99 10.06
N CYS A 128 11.79 -5.39 8.91
CA CYS A 128 10.91 -5.25 7.77
C CYS A 128 10.57 -6.59 7.06
N HIS A 129 9.44 -6.58 6.35
CA HIS A 129 8.91 -7.73 5.64
C HIS A 129 8.12 -7.31 4.39
N VAL A 130 7.85 -8.28 3.53
CA VAL A 130 6.86 -8.20 2.46
C VAL A 130 5.69 -9.11 2.82
N THR A 131 4.46 -8.63 2.66
CA THR A 131 3.23 -9.37 2.99
C THR A 131 2.37 -9.52 1.74
N ALA A 132 1.82 -10.72 1.52
CA ALA A 132 0.73 -10.92 0.56
C ALA A 132 -0.61 -11.04 1.26
N TYR A 133 -1.60 -10.33 0.73
CA TYR A 133 -2.99 -10.41 1.11
C TYR A 133 -3.82 -10.97 -0.05
N ASP A 134 -4.85 -11.75 0.26
CA ASP A 134 -5.85 -12.16 -0.72
C ASP A 134 -6.57 -10.90 -1.25
N ALA A 135 -6.65 -10.75 -2.57
CA ALA A 135 -7.12 -9.52 -3.19
C ALA A 135 -8.61 -9.23 -2.96
N LYS A 136 -9.42 -10.27 -2.72
CA LYS A 136 -10.87 -10.12 -2.55
C LYS A 136 -11.27 -9.91 -1.09
N THR A 137 -10.54 -10.52 -0.16
CA THR A 137 -10.92 -10.57 1.26
C THR A 137 -10.00 -9.76 2.16
N GLY A 138 -8.80 -9.39 1.70
CA GLY A 138 -7.78 -8.78 2.54
C GLY A 138 -7.16 -9.74 3.55
N LYS A 139 -7.45 -11.05 3.49
CA LYS A 139 -6.84 -12.03 4.41
C LYS A 139 -5.36 -12.19 4.13
N LYS A 140 -4.52 -12.13 5.16
CA LYS A 140 -3.07 -12.40 5.03
C LYS A 140 -2.86 -13.83 4.53
N VAL A 141 -2.10 -13.98 3.44
CA VAL A 141 -1.75 -15.27 2.84
C VAL A 141 -0.37 -15.73 3.33
N TRP A 142 0.64 -14.87 3.20
CA TRP A 142 1.99 -15.12 3.67
C TRP A 142 2.68 -13.81 4.04
N ARG A 143 3.75 -13.91 4.82
CA ARG A 143 4.67 -12.81 5.13
C ARG A 143 6.10 -13.35 5.09
N GLY A 144 6.96 -12.72 4.30
CA GLY A 144 8.37 -13.03 4.22
C GLY A 144 9.18 -11.87 4.76
N TYR A 145 9.94 -12.11 5.82
CA TYR A 145 10.82 -11.12 6.42
C TYR A 145 12.10 -10.98 5.61
N SER A 146 12.68 -9.78 5.59
CA SER A 146 13.97 -9.56 4.91
C SER A 146 15.15 -10.13 5.68
N ILE A 147 15.02 -10.27 7.00
CA ILE A 147 16.03 -10.79 7.92
C ILE A 147 15.34 -11.66 8.97
N GLY A 148 16.04 -12.66 9.48
CA GLY A 148 15.52 -13.56 10.52
C GLY A 148 15.99 -14.99 10.27
N PRO A 149 15.44 -15.98 11.00
CA PRO A 149 15.63 -17.38 10.67
C PRO A 149 14.92 -17.72 9.33
N ASP A 150 15.35 -18.82 8.69
CA ASP A 150 14.90 -19.21 7.34
C ASP A 150 13.37 -19.32 7.21
N ASP A 151 12.71 -19.81 8.26
CA ASP A 151 11.25 -19.97 8.30
C ASP A 151 10.51 -18.61 8.21
N GLN A 152 11.05 -17.55 8.82
CA GLN A 152 10.51 -16.20 8.74
C GLN A 152 10.80 -15.56 7.38
N MET A 153 11.97 -15.84 6.81
CA MET A 153 12.37 -15.31 5.51
C MET A 153 11.70 -16.06 4.33
N LEU A 154 11.00 -17.15 4.60
CA LEU A 154 10.46 -18.08 3.60
C LEU A 154 11.56 -18.65 2.69
N VAL A 155 12.75 -18.86 3.26
CA VAL A 155 13.88 -19.49 2.59
C VAL A 155 13.82 -21.00 2.83
N ASP A 156 13.93 -21.75 1.74
CA ASP A 156 14.11 -23.21 1.75
C ASP A 156 15.49 -23.49 1.14
N PRO A 157 16.43 -24.11 1.87
CA PRO A 157 17.80 -24.30 1.39
C PRO A 157 17.88 -25.17 0.12
N GLU A 158 16.87 -25.99 -0.16
CA GLU A 158 16.84 -26.83 -1.35
C GLU A 158 16.11 -26.15 -2.51
N LYS A 159 15.09 -25.32 -2.23
CA LYS A 159 14.21 -24.74 -3.26
C LYS A 159 14.46 -23.26 -3.55
N THR A 160 14.89 -22.49 -2.57
CA THR A 160 15.21 -21.07 -2.75
C THR A 160 16.52 -20.96 -3.50
N THR A 161 16.54 -20.14 -4.55
CA THR A 161 17.72 -19.99 -5.38
C THR A 161 18.39 -18.65 -5.20
N HIS A 162 19.73 -18.64 -5.10
CA HIS A 162 20.58 -17.47 -5.28
C HIS A 162 21.40 -17.63 -6.57
N LEU A 163 21.24 -16.71 -7.52
CA LEU A 163 21.88 -16.78 -8.84
C LEU A 163 21.62 -18.11 -9.59
N GLY A 164 20.41 -18.65 -9.44
CA GLY A 164 19.96 -19.87 -10.12
C GLY A 164 20.44 -21.19 -9.50
N LYS A 165 21.08 -21.15 -8.32
CA LYS A 165 21.47 -22.33 -7.54
C LYS A 165 20.78 -22.33 -6.18
N PRO A 166 20.48 -23.49 -5.59
CA PRO A 166 20.06 -23.55 -4.18
C PRO A 166 21.02 -22.76 -3.28
N VAL A 167 20.48 -22.12 -2.25
CA VAL A 167 21.24 -21.27 -1.30
C VAL A 167 22.18 -22.12 -0.44
#